data_AF-A0A497P7R9-F1
#
_entry.id   AF-A0A497P7R9-F1
#
_cell.length_a   1.000
_cell.length_b   1.000
_cell.length_c   1.000
_cell.angle_alpha   90.00
_cell.angle_beta   90.00
_cell.angle_gamma   90.00
#
_symmetry.space_group_name_H-M   'P 1'
#
loop_
_entity.id
_entity.type
_entity.pdbx_description
1 polymer ?
#
loop_
_entity_poly.entity_id
_entity_poly.type
_entity_poly.pdbx_seq_one_letter_code
_entity_poly.pdbx_strand_id
1 'polypeptide(L)' 'MMAICSFCGKEVTRLIRCRLCRILYCVDCIEPRDHNCVARRRLK' A
#
# COMPACT_ATOMS: atom_id res chain seq x y z
N MET A 1 -6.94 -16.76 6.52
CA MET A 1 -6.47 -16.44 5.15
C MET A 1 -5.41 -15.36 5.26
N MET A 2 -4.18 -15.62 4.78
CA MET A 2 -3.10 -14.63 4.77
C MET A 2 -3.02 -14.00 3.38
N ALA A 3 -2.62 -12.74 3.30
CA ALA A 3 -2.52 -11.99 2.06
C ALA A 3 -1.17 -11.27 1.97
N ILE A 4 -0.68 -11.05 0.75
CA ILE A 4 0.66 -10.51 0.51
C ILE A 4 0.57 -9.00 0.26
N CYS A 5 1.40 -8.22 0.96
CA CYS A 5 1.52 -6.79 0.71
C CYS A 5 2.10 -6.53 -0.69
N SER A 6 1.42 -5.74 -1.53
CA SER A 6 1.88 -5.43 -2.89
C SER A 6 3.13 -4.54 -2.95
N PHE A 7 3.60 -4.02 -1.81
CA PHE A 7 4.83 -3.22 -1.76
C PHE A 7 6.01 -4.01 -1.16
N CYS A 8 5.90 -4.46 0.09
CA CYS A 8 7.02 -5.10 0.80
C CYS A 8 7.04 -6.63 0.70
N GLY A 9 6.03 -7.26 0.08
CA GLY A 9 5.97 -8.71 -0.09
C GLY A 9 5.71 -9.51 1.19
N LYS A 10 5.52 -8.85 2.35
CA LYS A 10 5.20 -9.55 3.61
C LYS A 10 3.82 -10.18 3.56
N GLU A 11 3.71 -11.41 4.08
CA GLU A 11 2.44 -12.06 4.40
C GLU A 11 1.83 -11.44 5.65
N VAL A 12 0.60 -10.96 5.54
CA VAL A 12 -0.13 -10.29 6.60
C VAL A 12 -1.57 -10.80 6.66
N THR A 13 -2.19 -10.68 7.84
CA THR A 13 -3.59 -11.06 8.05
C THR A 13 -4.58 -10.01 7.55
N ARG A 14 -4.12 -8.75 7.40
CA ARG A 14 -4.96 -7.62 6.98
C ARG A 14 -4.23 -6.76 5.96
N LEU A 15 -4.94 -6.45 4.87
CA LEU A 15 -4.52 -5.45 3.89
C LEU A 15 -5.47 -4.26 3.96
N ILE A 16 -4.92 -3.06 3.74
CA ILE A 16 -5.65 -1.80 3.69
C ILE A 16 -5.54 -1.25 2.28
N ARG A 17 -6.64 -0.76 1.73
CA ARG A 17 -6.67 -0.14 0.41
C ARG A 17 -6.26 1.33 0.51
N CYS A 18 -5.20 1.71 -0.19
CA CYS A 18 -4.80 3.11 -0.29
C CYS A 18 -5.90 3.92 -0.99
N ARG A 19 -6.31 5.06 -0.40
CA ARG A 19 -7.37 5.91 -0.97
C ARG A 19 -6.96 6.62 -2.26
N LEU A 20 -5.66 6.79 -2.49
CA LEU A 20 -5.12 7.53 -3.63
C LEU A 20 -4.87 6.62 -4.84
N CYS A 21 -4.06 5.57 -4.70
CA CYS A 21 -3.73 4.66 -5.81
C CYS A 21 -4.64 3.41 -5.89
N ARG A 22 -5.53 3.19 -4.91
CA ARG A 22 -6.47 2.06 -4.84
C ARG A 22 -5.84 0.66 -4.76
N ILE A 23 -4.54 0.55 -4.52
CA ILE A 23 -3.78 -0.69 -4.30
C ILE A 23 -3.84 -1.11 -2.82
N LEU A 24 -3.65 -2.41 -2.55
CA LEU A 24 -3.68 -3.02 -1.21
C LEU A 24 -2.27 -3.13 -0.60
N TYR A 25 -2.12 -2.69 0.65
CA TYR A 25 -0.85 -2.71 1.38
C TYR A 25 -1.04 -3.17 2.83
N CYS A 26 0.05 -3.60 3.48
CA CYS A 26 0.04 -3.84 4.92
C CYS A 26 -0.07 -2.52 5.71
N VAL A 27 -0.32 -2.63 7.02
CA VAL A 27 -0.45 -1.48 7.92
C VAL A 27 0.81 -0.60 7.95
N ASP A 28 1.98 -1.20 7.74
CA ASP A 28 3.26 -0.49 7.73
C ASP A 28 3.51 0.29 6.44
N CYS A 29 2.87 -0.10 5.33
CA CYS A 29 3.09 0.47 4.01
C CYS A 29 1.88 1.25 3.48
N ILE A 30 0.83 1.46 4.28
CA ILE A 30 -0.40 2.13 3.81
C ILE A 30 -0.21 3.63 3.57
N GLU A 31 0.74 4.25 4.26
CA GLU A 31 1.06 5.65 4.11
C GLU A 31 1.61 5.92 2.70
N PRO A 32 1.13 6.95 1.98
CA PRO A 32 1.52 7.20 0.59
C PRO A 32 3.02 7.37 0.35
N ARG A 33 3.77 7.81 1.37
CA ARG A 33 5.23 7.93 1.33
C ARG A 33 5.94 6.57 1.41
N ASP A 34 5.30 5.58 2.04
CA ASP A 34 5.88 4.29 2.39
C ASP A 34 5.67 3.23 1.30
N HIS A 35 4.82 3.49 0.29
CA HIS A 35 4.63 2.61 -0.87
C HIS A 35 4.84 3.30 -2.23
N ASN A 36 5.56 4.42 -2.26
CA ASN A 36 5.82 5.18 -3.49
C ASN A 36 4.53 5.51 -4.28
N CYS A 37 3.51 6.03 -3.59
CA CYS A 37 2.17 6.22 -4.17
C CYS A 37 2.21 7.00 -5.49
N VAL A 38 1.84 6.35 -6.59
CA VAL A 38 1.86 6.94 -7.94
C VAL A 38 0.95 8.17 -8.06
N ALA A 39 -0.13 8.21 -7.28
CA ALA A 39 -1.04 9.36 -7.24
C ALA A 39 -0.42 10.59 -6.56
N ARG A 40 0.53 10.42 -5.63
CA ARG A 40 1.30 11.56 -5.08
C ARG A 40 2.28 12.14 -6.09
N ARG A 41 2.79 11.34 -7.03
CA ARG A 41 3.76 11.81 -8.05
C ARG A 41 3.14 12.72 -9.11
N ARG A 42 1.80 12.75 -9.24
CA ARG A 42 1.07 13.60 -10.20
C ARG A 42 0.70 15.00 -9.66
N LEU A 43 1.11 15.33 -8.44
CA LEU A 43 0.89 16.66 -7.83
C LEU A 43 2.14 17.57 -7.93
N LYS A 44 3.08 17.26 -8.83
CA LYS A 44 4.22 18.11 -9.17
C LYS A 44 4.13 18.56 -10.61
#